data_AF-A0A964XIM1-F1
#
_entry.id   AF-A0A964XIM1-F1
#
_cell.length_a   1.000
_cell.length_b   1.000
_cell.length_c   1.000
_cell.angle_alpha   90.00
_cell.angle_beta   90.00
_cell.angle_gamma   90.00
#
_symmetry.space_group_name_H-M   'P 1'
#
loop_
_entity.id
_entity.type
_entity.pdbx_description
1 polymer ?
#
loop_
_entity_poly.entity_id
_entity_poly.type
_entity_poly.pdbx_seq_one_letter_code
_entity_poly.pdbx_strand_id
1 'polypeptide(L)'
;MNHFFTRYLSDLVYGANDGIITTFAIVASAAGASLEVSVLLILGFANLLADGFSMGSSSYLSVSSERDVDRVHGNDTSEDRPLRSGVVTFGAFVLAGILPLLPFLFPTGALLSPYQLSLAATGLAFFLIGGARSFITRRSFLTSGLEMLLVGGVAAGIAFSVGWFIEGLV
;
A
#
# COMPACT_ATOMS: atom_id res chain seq x y z
N MET A 1 8.79 16.74 19.38
CA MET A 1 8.24 15.45 18.92
C MET A 1 9.43 14.53 18.71
N ASN A 2 9.50 13.39 19.39
CA ASN A 2 10.68 12.53 19.39
C ASN A 2 10.98 12.04 17.96
N HIS A 3 12.21 12.24 17.47
CA HIS A 3 12.65 11.88 16.12
C HIS A 3 12.29 10.43 15.76
N PHE A 4 12.46 9.52 16.73
CA PHE A 4 12.04 8.13 16.70
C PHE A 4 10.58 7.95 16.24
N PHE A 5 9.61 8.63 16.87
CA PHE A 5 8.19 8.43 16.58
C PHE A 5 7.81 8.88 15.16
N THR A 6 8.40 9.97 14.70
CA THR A 6 8.15 10.52 13.35
C THR A 6 8.63 9.56 12.26
N ARG A 7 9.74 8.85 12.47
CA ARG A 7 10.30 7.91 11.49
C ARG A 7 9.41 6.67 11.31
N TYR A 8 9.04 5.97 12.39
CA TYR A 8 8.16 4.80 12.27
C TYR A 8 6.78 5.15 11.71
N LEU A 9 6.26 6.33 12.05
CA LEU A 9 4.99 6.77 11.50
C LEU A 9 5.10 7.05 10.00
N SER A 10 6.25 7.54 9.54
CA SER A 10 6.55 7.72 8.11
C SER A 10 6.66 6.37 7.39
N ASP A 11 7.40 5.41 7.94
CA ASP A 11 7.52 4.04 7.40
C ASP A 11 6.16 3.34 7.32
N LEU A 12 5.34 3.51 8.35
CA LEU A 12 3.98 2.96 8.41
C LEU A 12 3.09 3.56 7.33
N VAL A 13 3.04 4.90 7.21
CA VAL A 13 2.21 5.56 6.19
C VAL A 13 2.72 5.24 4.79
N TYR A 14 4.04 5.15 4.60
CA TYR A 14 4.65 4.79 3.32
C TYR A 14 4.28 3.36 2.90
N GLY A 15 4.52 2.38 3.77
CA GLY A 15 4.15 0.98 3.51
C GLY A 15 2.65 0.80 3.29
N ALA A 16 1.82 1.45 4.13
CA ALA A 16 0.37 1.37 3.99
C ALA A 16 -0.14 1.94 2.66
N ASN A 17 0.38 3.10 2.23
CA ASN A 17 0.01 3.74 0.97
C ASN A 17 0.39 2.88 -0.24
N ASP A 18 1.59 2.31 -0.24
CA ASP A 18 2.02 1.47 -1.37
C ASP A 18 1.24 0.15 -1.43
N GLY A 19 1.03 -0.48 -0.27
CA GLY A 19 0.28 -1.75 -0.19
C GLY A 19 -1.15 -1.64 -0.69
N ILE A 20 -1.86 -0.57 -0.30
CA ILE A 20 -3.23 -0.35 -0.76
C ILE A 20 -3.30 0.04 -2.24
N ILE A 21 -2.37 0.86 -2.76
CA ILE A 21 -2.35 1.23 -4.19
C ILE A 21 -2.05 0.00 -5.05
N THR A 22 -0.96 -0.71 -4.76
CA THR A 22 -0.50 -1.84 -5.58
C THR A 22 -1.52 -2.97 -5.61
N THR A 23 -2.09 -3.32 -4.46
CA THR A 23 -3.09 -4.39 -4.41
C THR A 23 -4.40 -3.99 -5.07
N PHE A 24 -4.83 -2.72 -4.91
CA PHE A 24 -6.02 -2.25 -5.61
C PHE A 24 -5.81 -2.15 -7.12
N ALA A 25 -4.60 -1.83 -7.60
CA ALA A 25 -4.28 -1.87 -9.01
C ALA A 25 -4.47 -3.28 -9.60
N ILE A 26 -4.12 -4.34 -8.86
CA ILE A 26 -4.41 -5.73 -9.27
C ILE A 26 -5.91 -5.98 -9.33
N VAL A 27 -6.67 -5.55 -8.32
CA VAL A 27 -8.13 -5.68 -8.33
C VAL A 27 -8.75 -4.95 -9.53
N ALA A 28 -8.28 -3.73 -9.81
CA ALA A 28 -8.76 -2.93 -10.93
C ALA A 28 -8.39 -3.56 -12.28
N SER A 29 -7.17 -4.08 -12.43
CA SER A 29 -6.72 -4.80 -13.63
C SER A 29 -7.56 -6.05 -13.88
N ALA A 30 -7.79 -6.86 -12.84
CA ALA A 30 -8.62 -8.04 -12.92
C ALA A 30 -10.08 -7.71 -13.27
N ALA A 31 -10.61 -6.59 -12.77
CA ALA A 31 -11.92 -6.09 -13.16
C ALA A 31 -11.96 -5.69 -14.64
N GLY A 32 -10.92 -5.02 -15.14
CA GLY A 32 -10.79 -4.64 -16.54
C GLY A 32 -10.68 -5.85 -17.47
N ALA A 33 -9.91 -6.85 -17.07
CA ALA A 33 -9.71 -8.11 -17.80
C ALA A 33 -10.80 -9.17 -17.54
N SER A 34 -11.85 -8.86 -16.76
CA SER A 34 -12.91 -9.82 -16.39
C SER A 34 -12.41 -11.16 -15.84
N LEU A 35 -11.31 -11.14 -15.07
CA LEU A 35 -10.67 -12.35 -14.55
C LEU A 35 -11.56 -13.06 -13.52
N GLU A 36 -11.41 -14.39 -13.45
CA GLU A 36 -12.03 -15.17 -12.38
C GLU A 36 -11.50 -14.75 -11.01
N VAL A 37 -12.37 -14.75 -10.00
CA VAL A 37 -12.03 -14.39 -8.61
C VAL A 37 -10.89 -15.25 -8.07
N SER A 38 -10.79 -16.52 -8.47
CA SER A 38 -9.68 -17.40 -8.08
C SER A 38 -8.32 -16.86 -8.56
N VAL A 39 -8.23 -16.43 -9.81
CA VAL A 39 -7.02 -15.83 -10.40
C VAL A 39 -6.69 -14.50 -9.71
N LEU A 40 -7.68 -13.64 -9.49
CA LEU A 40 -7.52 -12.39 -8.74
C LEU A 40 -6.96 -12.63 -7.34
N LEU A 41 -7.48 -13.61 -6.61
CA LEU A 41 -7.00 -13.91 -5.26
C LEU A 41 -5.57 -14.47 -5.28
N ILE A 42 -5.25 -15.36 -6.22
CA ILE A 42 -3.88 -15.89 -6.36
C ILE A 42 -2.89 -14.76 -6.63
N LEU A 43 -3.16 -13.92 -7.64
CA LEU A 43 -2.28 -12.80 -8.00
C LEU A 43 -2.21 -11.76 -6.87
N GLY A 44 -3.35 -11.41 -6.28
CA GLY A 44 -3.44 -10.43 -5.21
C GLY A 44 -2.63 -10.83 -3.98
N PHE A 45 -2.79 -12.06 -3.48
CA PHE A 45 -2.03 -12.52 -2.32
C PHE A 45 -0.57 -12.79 -2.61
N ALA A 46 -0.24 -13.32 -3.80
CA ALA A 46 1.15 -13.52 -4.20
C ALA A 46 1.88 -12.18 -4.25
N ASN A 47 1.30 -11.17 -4.90
CA ASN A 47 1.87 -9.83 -4.99
C ASN A 47 1.94 -9.15 -3.62
N LEU A 48 0.88 -9.22 -2.83
CA LEU A 48 0.80 -8.61 -1.49
C LEU A 48 1.97 -9.06 -0.59
N LEU A 49 2.29 -10.36 -0.60
CA LEU A 49 3.36 -10.91 0.21
C LEU A 49 4.74 -10.66 -0.40
N ALA A 50 4.88 -10.81 -1.73
CA ALA A 50 6.15 -10.62 -2.42
C ALA A 50 6.62 -9.15 -2.37
N ASP A 51 5.75 -8.22 -2.76
CA ASP A 51 6.06 -6.78 -2.75
C ASP A 51 6.23 -6.27 -1.33
N GLY A 52 5.36 -6.72 -0.41
CA GLY A 52 5.51 -6.40 1.00
C GLY A 52 6.90 -6.80 1.51
N PHE A 53 7.32 -8.04 1.26
CA PHE A 53 8.63 -8.53 1.70
C PHE A 53 9.77 -7.72 1.07
N SER A 54 9.66 -7.40 -0.22
CA SER A 54 10.60 -6.55 -0.95
C SER A 54 10.72 -5.17 -0.32
N MET A 55 9.61 -4.52 0.00
CA MET A 55 9.59 -3.21 0.67
C MET A 55 10.17 -3.27 2.07
N GLY A 56 9.78 -4.26 2.88
CA GLY A 56 10.32 -4.43 4.23
C GLY A 56 11.83 -4.66 4.21
N SER A 57 12.31 -5.47 3.27
CA SER A 57 13.74 -5.70 3.05
C SER A 57 14.46 -4.44 2.58
N SER A 58 13.84 -3.68 1.68
CA SER A 58 14.40 -2.42 1.16
C SER A 58 14.53 -1.37 2.27
N SER A 59 13.50 -1.21 3.10
CA SER A 59 13.52 -0.32 4.27
C SER A 59 14.59 -0.75 5.29
N TYR A 60 14.71 -2.05 5.58
CA TYR A 60 15.80 -2.58 6.41
C TYR A 60 17.18 -2.22 5.84
N LEU A 61 17.40 -2.47 4.55
CA LEU A 61 18.68 -2.22 3.90
C LEU A 61 19.00 -0.73 3.86
N SER A 62 18.00 0.14 3.63
CA SER A 62 18.16 1.60 3.67
C SER A 62 18.66 2.07 5.04
N VAL A 63 18.01 1.66 6.12
CA VAL A 63 18.42 2.05 7.48
C VAL A 63 19.76 1.42 7.89
N SER A 64 20.03 0.19 7.47
CA SER A 64 21.34 -0.43 7.70
C SER A 64 22.45 0.33 6.99
N SER A 65 22.21 0.76 5.75
CA SER A 65 23.20 1.51 4.95
C SER A 65 23.47 2.89 5.54
N GLU A 66 22.43 3.61 5.98
CA GLU A 66 22.58 4.90 6.67
C GLU A 66 23.44 4.75 7.93
N ARG A 67 23.20 3.71 8.73
CA ARG A 67 24.02 3.42 9.92
C ARG A 67 25.47 3.12 9.60
N ASP A 68 25.72 2.38 8.53
CA ASP A 68 27.09 2.06 8.12
C ASP A 68 27.83 3.31 7.63
N VAL A 69 27.12 4.22 6.94
CA VAL A 69 27.65 5.55 6.55
C VAL A 69 27.94 6.41 7.78
N ASP A 70 27.04 6.46 8.76
CA ASP A 70 27.21 7.25 9.98
C ASP A 70 28.43 6.78 10.79
N ARG A 71 28.62 5.46 10.91
CA ARG A 71 29.81 4.85 11.54
C ARG A 71 31.11 5.27 10.87
N VAL A 72 31.13 5.33 9.53
CA VAL A 72 32.32 5.76 8.77
C VAL A 72 32.63 7.23 9.03
N HIS A 73 31.62 8.08 9.21
CA HIS A 73 31.79 9.51 9.49
C HIS A 73 32.04 9.84 10.97
N GLY A 74 32.06 8.83 11.85
CA GLY A 74 32.20 9.03 13.30
C GLY A 74 31.01 9.74 13.95
N ASN A 75 29.87 9.83 13.27
CA ASN A 75 28.61 10.27 13.85
C ASN A 75 27.92 9.06 14.48
N ASP A 76 27.84 9.03 15.81
CA ASP A 76 27.12 7.96 16.51
C ASP A 76 25.64 8.34 16.69
N THR A 77 24.92 8.49 15.57
CA THR A 77 23.48 8.76 15.53
C THR A 77 22.72 7.46 15.28
N SER A 78 22.63 6.55 16.26
CA SER A 78 21.98 5.25 15.97
C SER A 78 20.97 4.73 17.01
N GLU A 79 19.87 5.47 17.20
CA GLU A 79 18.65 4.92 17.81
C GLU A 79 17.77 4.11 16.83
N ASP A 80 17.96 4.26 15.51
CA ASP A 80 17.02 3.75 14.49
C ASP A 80 17.25 2.27 14.17
N ARG A 81 16.39 1.34 14.58
CA ARG A 81 16.60 -0.11 14.42
C ARG A 81 16.16 -0.60 13.01
N PRO A 82 17.05 -1.05 12.10
CA PRO A 82 16.74 -1.46 10.74
C PRO A 82 15.66 -2.53 10.69
N LEU A 83 15.79 -3.54 11.56
CA LEU A 83 14.83 -4.63 11.63
C LEU A 83 13.42 -4.11 11.97
N ARG A 84 13.31 -3.10 12.84
CA ARG A 84 12.00 -2.52 13.17
C ARG A 84 11.43 -1.73 12.01
N SER A 85 12.23 -0.92 11.32
CA SER A 85 11.79 -0.15 10.15
C SER A 85 11.27 -1.10 9.05
N GLY A 86 12.02 -2.16 8.73
CA GLY A 86 11.59 -3.17 7.77
C GLY A 86 10.31 -3.91 8.16
N VAL A 87 10.19 -4.34 9.43
CA VAL A 87 8.99 -5.04 9.93
C VAL A 87 7.77 -4.11 9.95
N VAL A 88 7.92 -2.85 10.34
CA VAL A 88 6.83 -1.87 10.34
C VAL A 88 6.37 -1.59 8.91
N THR A 89 7.29 -1.41 7.97
CA THR A 89 6.96 -1.19 6.55
C THR A 89 6.24 -2.41 5.96
N PHE A 90 6.77 -3.62 6.16
CA PHE A 90 6.14 -4.86 5.71
C PHE A 90 4.73 -5.03 6.28
N GLY A 91 4.60 -4.88 7.61
CA GLY A 91 3.32 -5.03 8.30
C GLY A 91 2.29 -4.01 7.81
N ALA A 92 2.69 -2.74 7.65
CA ALA A 92 1.82 -1.70 7.15
C ALA A 92 1.36 -1.98 5.71
N PHE A 93 2.27 -2.43 4.85
CA PHE A 93 1.97 -2.84 3.47
C PHE A 93 0.94 -3.95 3.42
N VAL A 94 1.18 -5.06 4.14
CA VAL A 94 0.28 -6.22 4.13
C VAL A 94 -1.09 -5.87 4.72
N LEU A 95 -1.11 -5.14 5.84
CA LEU A 95 -2.36 -4.78 6.51
C LEU A 95 -3.22 -3.81 5.70
N ALA A 96 -2.62 -2.86 4.98
CA ALA A 96 -3.37 -1.96 4.12
C ALA A 96 -3.75 -2.64 2.79
N GLY A 97 -2.82 -3.41 2.22
CA GLY A 97 -3.00 -4.10 0.94
C GLY A 97 -3.94 -5.28 0.99
N ILE A 98 -4.24 -5.87 2.15
CA ILE A 98 -5.30 -6.91 2.23
C ILE A 98 -6.70 -6.32 2.03
N LEU A 99 -6.90 -5.04 2.33
CA LEU A 99 -8.22 -4.41 2.37
C LEU A 99 -8.98 -4.50 1.03
N PRO A 100 -8.36 -4.24 -0.14
CA PRO A 100 -9.04 -4.39 -1.44
C PRO A 100 -9.42 -5.83 -1.77
N LEU A 101 -8.78 -6.83 -1.16
CA LEU A 101 -9.02 -8.25 -1.40
C LEU A 101 -10.14 -8.81 -0.50
N LEU A 102 -10.38 -8.21 0.66
CA LEU A 102 -11.37 -8.72 1.64
C LEU A 102 -12.76 -9.00 1.06
N PRO A 103 -13.34 -8.14 0.19
CA PRO A 103 -14.68 -8.40 -0.36
C PRO A 103 -14.77 -9.66 -1.22
N PHE A 104 -13.64 -10.17 -1.71
CA PHE A 104 -13.57 -11.37 -2.56
C PHE A 104 -13.36 -12.66 -1.76
N LEU A 105 -12.93 -12.56 -0.50
CA LEU A 105 -12.72 -13.72 0.38
C LEU A 105 -14.01 -14.27 0.97
N PHE A 106 -15.02 -13.41 1.11
CA PHE A 106 -16.27 -13.76 1.77
C PHE A 106 -17.43 -13.62 0.79
N PRO A 107 -18.38 -14.57 0.77
CA PRO A 107 -19.63 -14.39 0.04
C PRO A 107 -20.38 -13.20 0.64
N THR A 108 -20.28 -12.04 0.00
CA THR A 108 -21.05 -10.88 0.39
C THR A 108 -22.45 -11.09 -0.15
N GLY A 109 -23.39 -11.56 0.68
CA GLY A 109 -24.83 -11.55 0.38
C GLY A 109 -25.40 -10.12 0.29
N ALA A 110 -24.58 -9.17 -0.15
CA ALA A 110 -24.79 -7.75 -0.18
C ALA A 110 -25.46 -7.34 -1.50
N LEU A 111 -26.13 -6.20 -1.46
CA LEU A 111 -26.74 -5.58 -2.65
C LEU A 111 -25.72 -5.16 -3.70
N LEU A 112 -24.44 -5.04 -3.32
CA LEU A 112 -23.33 -4.60 -4.17
C LEU A 112 -22.46 -5.78 -4.59
N SER A 113 -21.89 -5.71 -5.78
CA SER A 113 -20.91 -6.71 -6.23
C SER A 113 -19.60 -6.62 -5.42
N PRO A 114 -18.82 -7.71 -5.30
CA PRO A 114 -17.53 -7.70 -4.60
C PRO A 114 -16.57 -6.60 -5.09
N TYR A 115 -16.56 -6.33 -6.40
CA TYR A 115 -15.76 -5.25 -6.99
C TYR A 115 -16.22 -3.86 -6.54
N GLN A 116 -17.53 -3.62 -6.43
CA GLN A 116 -18.07 -2.35 -5.94
C GLN A 116 -17.76 -2.14 -4.45
N LEU A 117 -17.85 -3.20 -3.65
CA LEU A 117 -17.45 -3.16 -2.25
C LEU A 117 -15.96 -2.88 -2.10
N SER A 118 -15.11 -3.52 -2.92
CA SER A 118 -13.67 -3.26 -2.94
C SER A 118 -13.34 -1.83 -3.35
N LEU A 119 -13.98 -1.29 -4.39
CA LEU A 119 -13.83 0.11 -4.80
C LEU A 119 -14.22 1.08 -3.68
N ALA A 120 -15.37 0.86 -3.03
CA ALA A 120 -15.84 1.73 -1.95
C ALA A 120 -14.93 1.66 -0.70
N ALA A 121 -14.56 0.45 -0.27
CA ALA A 121 -13.70 0.23 0.87
C ALA A 121 -12.29 0.79 0.64
N THR A 122 -11.72 0.54 -0.53
CA THR A 122 -10.40 1.05 -0.92
C THR A 122 -10.42 2.56 -1.10
N GLY A 123 -11.44 3.12 -1.74
CA GLY A 123 -11.59 4.57 -1.88
C GLY A 123 -11.65 5.29 -0.53
N LEU A 124 -12.42 4.74 0.42
CA LEU A 124 -12.44 5.24 1.80
C LEU A 124 -11.06 5.12 2.45
N ALA A 125 -10.38 3.98 2.29
CA ALA A 125 -9.07 3.78 2.88
C ALA A 125 -7.97 4.63 2.25
N PHE A 126 -7.96 4.89 0.94
CA PHE A 126 -7.08 5.90 0.34
C PHE A 126 -7.27 7.25 1.02
N PHE A 127 -8.52 7.66 1.21
CA PHE A 127 -8.82 8.93 1.86
C PHE A 127 -8.36 8.95 3.32
N LEU A 128 -8.60 7.88 4.08
CA LEU A 128 -8.24 7.79 5.50
C LEU A 128 -6.72 7.68 5.71
N ILE A 129 -6.02 6.83 4.96
CA ILE A 129 -4.57 6.65 5.04
C ILE A 129 -3.86 7.91 4.52
N GLY A 130 -4.34 8.47 3.40
CA GLY A 130 -3.86 9.75 2.87
C GLY A 130 -4.09 10.89 3.86
N GLY A 131 -5.25 10.94 4.50
CA GLY A 131 -5.58 11.88 5.55
C GLY A 131 -4.69 11.70 6.78
N ALA A 132 -4.38 10.47 7.20
CA ALA A 132 -3.50 10.20 8.34
C ALA A 132 -2.09 10.79 8.17
N ARG A 133 -1.62 10.98 6.92
CA ARG A 133 -0.37 11.71 6.64
C ARG A 133 -0.38 13.15 7.17
N SER A 134 -1.56 13.78 7.31
CA SER A 134 -1.72 15.15 7.79
C SER A 134 -1.17 15.36 9.20
N PHE A 135 -1.16 14.31 10.03
CA PHE A 135 -0.59 14.35 11.37
C PHE A 135 0.93 14.56 11.36
N ILE A 136 1.61 14.23 10.25
CA ILE A 136 3.06 14.37 10.08
C ILE A 136 3.39 15.64 9.30
N THR A 137 2.67 15.91 8.21
CA THR A 137 3.04 16.93 7.22
C THR A 137 2.46 18.32 7.48
N ARG A 138 1.67 18.51 8.54
CA ARG A 138 0.94 19.76 8.87
C ARG A 138 0.01 20.29 7.76
N ARG A 139 -0.25 19.48 6.72
CA ARG A 139 -1.26 19.79 5.70
C ARG A 139 -2.67 19.51 6.22
N SER A 140 -3.70 20.01 5.55
CA SER A 140 -5.09 19.70 5.84
C SER A 140 -5.41 18.23 5.54
N PHE A 141 -6.06 17.54 6.48
CA PHE A 141 -6.48 16.14 6.36
C PHE A 141 -7.25 15.88 5.05
N LEU A 142 -8.20 16.76 4.72
CA LEU A 142 -9.00 16.67 3.50
C LEU A 142 -8.14 16.71 2.24
N THR A 143 -7.13 17.59 2.20
CA THR A 143 -6.27 17.74 1.03
C THR A 143 -5.39 16.51 0.84
N SER A 144 -4.76 16.01 1.91
CA SER A 144 -3.91 14.81 1.80
C SER A 144 -4.72 13.54 1.49
N GLY A 145 -5.94 13.44 2.02
CA GLY A 145 -6.87 12.36 1.66
C GLY A 145 -7.30 12.41 0.20
N LEU A 146 -7.66 13.60 -0.32
CA LEU A 146 -8.04 13.78 -1.72
C LEU A 146 -6.86 13.57 -2.68
N GLU A 147 -5.65 14.03 -2.33
CA GLU A 147 -4.42 13.75 -3.08
C GLU A 147 -4.22 12.24 -3.23
N MET A 148 -4.34 11.48 -2.14
CA MET A 148 -4.17 10.03 -2.16
C MET A 148 -5.26 9.32 -2.96
N LEU A 149 -6.52 9.75 -2.82
CA LEU A 149 -7.63 9.19 -3.59
C LEU A 149 -7.44 9.43 -5.09
N LEU A 150 -6.92 10.59 -5.49
CA LEU A 150 -6.59 10.89 -6.88
C LEU A 150 -5.42 10.01 -7.38
N VAL A 151 -4.34 9.90 -6.61
CA VAL A 151 -3.18 9.07 -6.99
C VAL A 151 -3.58 7.59 -7.13
N GLY A 152 -4.26 7.05 -6.12
CA GLY A 152 -4.75 5.67 -6.15
C GLY A 152 -5.78 5.42 -7.25
N GLY A 153 -6.68 6.38 -7.49
CA GLY A 153 -7.67 6.31 -8.56
C GLY A 153 -7.04 6.33 -9.96
N VAL A 154 -6.03 7.16 -10.19
CA VAL A 154 -5.27 7.18 -11.45
C VAL A 154 -4.52 5.86 -11.65
N ALA A 155 -3.83 5.36 -10.63
CA ALA A 155 -3.12 4.09 -10.71
C ALA A 155 -4.08 2.92 -11.05
N ALA A 156 -5.23 2.87 -10.38
CA ALA A 156 -6.27 1.88 -10.66
C ALA A 156 -6.84 2.02 -12.08
N GLY A 157 -7.09 3.25 -12.55
CA GLY A 157 -7.58 3.51 -13.90
C GLY A 157 -6.59 3.04 -14.98
N ILE A 158 -5.29 3.26 -14.77
CA ILE A 158 -4.24 2.73 -15.65
C ILE A 158 -4.28 1.20 -15.65
N ALA A 159 -4.28 0.57 -14.47
CA ALA A 159 -4.26 -0.89 -14.35
C ALA A 159 -5.51 -1.56 -14.95
N PHE A 160 -6.69 -0.98 -14.72
CA PHE A 160 -7.95 -1.39 -15.35
C PHE A 160 -7.86 -1.33 -16.87
N SER A 161 -7.37 -0.20 -17.41
CA SER A 161 -7.25 0.00 -18.85
C SER A 161 -6.30 -1.00 -19.49
N VAL A 162 -5.18 -1.30 -18.83
CA VAL A 162 -4.23 -2.32 -19.27
C VAL A 162 -4.87 -3.70 -19.26
N GLY A 163 -5.58 -4.07 -18.19
CA GLY A 163 -6.28 -5.35 -18.10
C GLY A 163 -7.33 -5.51 -19.21
N TRP A 164 -8.17 -4.50 -19.39
CA TRP A 164 -9.18 -4.47 -20.45
C TRP A 164 -8.58 -4.58 -21.86
N PHE A 165 -7.48 -3.87 -22.10
CA PHE A 165 -6.81 -3.90 -23.39
C PHE A 165 -6.18 -5.27 -23.69
N ILE A 166 -5.49 -5.88 -22.72
CA ILE A 166 -4.84 -7.18 -22.90
C ILE A 166 -5.87 -8.28 -23.12
N GLU A 167 -6.97 -8.30 -22.35
CA GLU A 167 -8.04 -9.29 -22.53
C GLU A 167 -8.64 -9.24 -23.94
N GLY A 168 -8.75 -8.05 -24.54
CA GLY A 168 -9.21 -7.91 -25.93
C GLY A 168 -8.24 -8.45 -26.99
N LEU A 169 -6.99 -8.76 -26.62
CA LEU A 169 -5.97 -9.30 -27.53
C LEU A 169 -5.83 -10.82 -27.47
N VAL A 170 -6.29 -11.46 -26.38
CA VAL A 170 -6.10 -12.89 -26.10
C VAL A 170 -7.37 -13.71 -26.28
#